data_AF-A0A957ADU2-F1
#
_entry.id   AF-A0A957ADU2-F1
#
_cell.length_a   1.000
_cell.length_b   1.000
_cell.length_c   1.000
_cell.angle_alpha   90.00
_cell.angle_beta   90.00
_cell.angle_gamma   90.00
#
_symmetry.space_group_name_H-M   'P 1'
#
loop_
_entity.id
_entity.type
_entity.pdbx_description
1 polymer ?
#
loop_
_entity_poly.entity_id
_entity_poly.type
_entity_poly.pdbx_seq_one_letter_code
_entity_poly.pdbx_strand_id
1 'polypeptide(L)'
;MFHPIDLRPGERVETPTGPVTIRSLEIRAGTQRVYNLEVEQVHSYLTSGLHVLSHNGCAHKNSKGSTAENHRYEIREKSTDDVVKTGISGQKLNKNGESPRANKQVNKWNKKAGYEKYEAEVVEKGLPGRAAALNAEQQATNRLKKAGNSLVRQQKAKPQ
;
A
#
# COMPACT_ATOMS: atom_id res chain seq x y z
N MET A 1 -7.83 11.39 -1.55
CA MET A 1 -8.92 10.40 -1.39
C MET A 1 -9.45 10.57 0.01
N PHE A 2 -10.61 11.17 0.15
CA PHE A 2 -11.29 11.33 1.44
C PHE A 2 -12.19 10.12 1.65
N HIS A 3 -12.13 9.48 2.83
CA HIS A 3 -13.20 8.57 3.19
C HIS A 3 -14.41 9.42 3.57
N PRO A 4 -15.66 8.98 3.29
CA PRO A 4 -16.85 9.75 3.63
C PRO A 4 -16.94 10.16 5.11
N ILE A 5 -16.28 9.42 6.00
CA ILE A 5 -16.20 9.72 7.44
C ILE A 5 -15.23 10.87 7.79
N ASP A 6 -14.31 11.22 6.89
CA ASP A 6 -13.34 12.29 7.09
C ASP A 6 -13.86 13.65 6.62
N LEU A 7 -14.97 13.66 5.86
CA LEU A 7 -15.54 14.87 5.26
C LEU A 7 -16.18 15.78 6.30
N ARG A 8 -16.04 17.09 6.12
CA ARG A 8 -16.61 18.12 7.01
C ARG A 8 -17.41 19.16 6.23
N PRO A 9 -18.49 19.71 6.82
CA PRO A 9 -19.11 20.93 6.28
C PRO A 9 -18.06 22.04 6.07
N GLY A 10 -18.12 22.70 4.92
CA GLY A 10 -17.14 23.70 4.48
C GLY A 10 -16.04 23.14 3.55
N GLU A 11 -15.82 21.83 3.53
CA GLU A 11 -14.87 21.22 2.58
C GLU A 11 -15.43 21.19 1.15
N ARG A 12 -14.52 21.07 0.17
CA ARG A 12 -14.85 21.09 -1.25
C ARG A 12 -14.78 19.68 -1.85
N VAL A 13 -15.75 19.35 -2.68
CA VAL A 13 -15.78 18.12 -3.48
C VAL A 13 -15.79 18.46 -4.97
N GLU A 14 -15.12 17.64 -5.77
CA GLU A 14 -14.94 17.90 -7.20
C GLU A 14 -16.19 17.57 -8.01
N THR A 15 -16.50 18.42 -8.99
CA THR A 15 -17.50 18.19 -10.04
C THR A 15 -16.92 18.62 -11.39
N PRO A 16 -17.50 18.23 -12.54
CA PRO A 16 -17.00 18.63 -13.86
C PRO A 16 -16.98 20.15 -14.10
N THR A 17 -17.85 20.91 -13.42
CA THR A 17 -17.93 22.37 -13.55
C THR A 17 -17.13 23.12 -12.49
N GLY A 18 -16.40 22.39 -11.65
CA GLY A 18 -15.58 22.93 -10.56
C GLY A 18 -15.99 22.41 -9.18
N PRO A 19 -15.21 22.73 -8.14
CA PRO A 19 -15.48 22.25 -6.80
C PRO A 19 -16.73 22.89 -6.18
N VAL A 20 -17.54 22.07 -5.50
CA VAL A 20 -18.70 22.53 -4.71
C VAL A 20 -18.46 22.31 -3.22
N THR A 21 -19.06 23.14 -2.37
CA THR A 21 -18.87 23.08 -0.92
C THR A 21 -19.92 22.20 -0.24
N ILE A 22 -19.47 21.34 0.67
CA ILE A 22 -20.35 20.55 1.54
C ILE A 22 -21.03 21.50 2.52
N ARG A 23 -22.36 21.66 2.42
CA ARG A 23 -23.14 22.51 3.34
C ARG A 23 -23.45 21.81 4.66
N SER A 24 -23.72 20.51 4.61
CA SER A 24 -24.15 19.70 5.76
C SER A 24 -23.78 18.24 5.55
N LEU A 25 -23.57 17.52 6.65
CA LEU A 25 -23.34 16.08 6.64
C LEU A 25 -24.31 15.43 7.63
N GLU A 26 -25.03 14.40 7.17
CA GLU A 26 -25.97 13.63 7.97
C GLU A 26 -25.51 12.16 7.97
N ILE A 27 -25.20 11.61 9.15
CA ILE A 27 -24.91 10.17 9.30
C ILE A 27 -26.24 9.45 9.54
N ARG A 28 -26.63 8.60 8.59
CA ARG A 28 -27.84 7.78 8.72
C ARG A 28 -27.47 6.42 9.32
N ALA A 29 -28.01 6.15 10.50
CA ALA A 29 -27.88 4.84 11.13
C ALA A 29 -28.79 3.79 10.46
N GLY A 30 -28.44 2.52 10.65
CA GLY A 30 -29.20 1.37 10.15
C GLY A 30 -28.64 0.76 8.87
N THR A 31 -29.12 -0.44 8.56
CA THR A 31 -28.69 -1.19 7.36
C THR A 31 -29.39 -0.63 6.12
N GLN A 32 -28.61 -0.11 5.18
CA GLN A 32 -29.12 0.32 3.88
C GLN A 32 -28.53 -0.58 2.79
N ARG A 33 -29.37 -0.95 1.82
CA ARG A 33 -28.87 -1.57 0.59
C ARG A 33 -28.16 -0.47 -0.22
N VAL A 34 -26.87 -0.67 -0.47
CA VAL A 34 -26.05 0.22 -1.30
C VAL A 34 -25.60 -0.51 -2.55
N TYR A 35 -25.35 0.25 -3.60
CA TYR A 35 -24.86 -0.26 -4.88
C TYR A 35 -23.50 0.36 -5.19
N ASN A 36 -22.63 -0.42 -5.82
CA ASN A 36 -21.34 0.05 -6.33
C ASN A 36 -21.28 -0.25 -7.83
N LEU A 37 -20.55 0.57 -8.59
CA LEU A 37 -20.41 0.44 -10.04
C LEU A 37 -18.96 0.14 -10.39
N GLU A 38 -18.68 -0.89 -11.17
CA GLU A 38 -17.34 -1.10 -11.71
C GLU A 38 -17.19 -0.30 -13.02
N VAL A 39 -16.30 0.69 -13.02
CA VAL A 39 -16.03 1.55 -14.18
C VAL A 39 -14.62 1.28 -14.68
N GLU A 40 -14.50 0.20 -15.46
CA GLU A 40 -13.26 -0.30 -16.07
C GLU A 40 -12.01 -0.06 -15.19
N GLN A 41 -11.00 0.66 -15.71
CA GLN A 41 -9.73 0.94 -15.02
C GLN A 41 -9.69 2.31 -14.32
N VAL A 42 -10.70 3.16 -14.50
CA VAL A 42 -10.66 4.58 -14.06
C VAL A 42 -11.15 4.75 -12.62
N HIS A 43 -12.04 3.85 -12.17
CA HIS A 43 -12.49 3.73 -10.77
C HIS A 43 -12.99 5.03 -10.12
N SER A 44 -13.38 5.99 -10.97
CA SER A 44 -13.95 7.27 -10.59
C SER A 44 -15.17 7.50 -11.48
N TYR A 45 -16.28 7.91 -10.88
CA TYR A 45 -17.53 8.13 -11.58
C TYR A 45 -18.31 9.28 -10.96
N LEU A 46 -19.18 9.88 -11.76
CA LEU A 46 -20.04 10.98 -11.33
C LEU A 46 -21.30 10.40 -10.70
N THR A 47 -21.64 10.87 -9.50
CA THR A 47 -22.85 10.44 -8.79
C THR A 47 -23.83 11.58 -8.59
N SER A 48 -25.12 11.24 -8.54
CA SER A 48 -26.25 12.16 -8.40
C SER A 48 -26.38 13.20 -9.53
N GLY A 49 -27.43 14.01 -9.48
CA GLY A 49 -27.60 15.14 -10.42
C GLY A 49 -26.56 16.27 -10.25
N LEU A 50 -25.80 16.28 -9.16
CA LEU A 50 -24.69 17.23 -8.96
C LEU A 50 -23.37 16.76 -9.57
N HIS A 51 -23.32 15.54 -10.11
CA HIS A 51 -22.12 14.96 -10.70
C HIS A 51 -20.90 15.01 -9.77
N VAL A 52 -21.07 14.61 -8.51
CA VAL A 52 -19.95 14.56 -7.56
C VAL A 52 -18.99 13.46 -8.00
N LEU A 53 -17.72 13.80 -8.17
CA LEU A 53 -16.67 12.83 -8.51
C LEU A 53 -16.44 11.89 -7.33
N SER A 54 -16.93 10.66 -7.47
CA SER A 54 -16.85 9.60 -6.48
C SER A 54 -15.81 8.58 -6.92
N HIS A 55 -15.03 8.05 -5.99
CA HIS A 55 -14.06 6.99 -6.25
C HIS A 55 -14.50 5.72 -5.53
N ASN A 56 -14.49 4.57 -6.21
CA ASN A 56 -14.76 3.29 -5.55
C ASN A 56 -13.50 2.46 -5.32
N GLY A 57 -13.55 1.54 -4.36
CA GLY A 57 -12.43 0.66 -4.07
C GLY A 57 -12.10 -0.20 -5.28
N CYS A 58 -10.92 -0.01 -5.87
CA CYS A 58 -10.44 -0.89 -6.94
C CYS A 58 -9.92 -2.18 -6.32
N ALA A 59 -10.15 -3.31 -6.99
CA ALA A 59 -9.33 -4.51 -6.81
C ALA A 59 -7.92 -4.22 -7.39
N HIS A 60 -7.12 -3.41 -6.69
CA HIS A 60 -5.74 -3.17 -7.09
C HIS A 60 -4.94 -4.47 -7.03
N LYS A 61 -3.79 -4.56 -7.73
CA LYS A 61 -2.83 -5.69 -7.60
C LYS A 61 -2.36 -5.95 -6.15
N ASN A 62 -2.66 -5.04 -5.22
CA ASN A 62 -2.43 -5.21 -3.79
C ASN A 62 -3.56 -5.98 -3.06
N SER A 63 -4.68 -6.26 -3.73
CA SER A 63 -5.80 -7.06 -3.21
C SER A 63 -5.33 -8.47 -2.87
N LYS A 64 -5.81 -9.01 -1.76
CA LYS A 64 -5.46 -10.36 -1.28
C LYS A 64 -5.79 -11.44 -2.31
N GLY A 65 -6.83 -11.23 -3.12
CA GLY A 65 -7.25 -12.13 -4.20
C GLY A 65 -6.49 -11.98 -5.51
N SER A 66 -5.51 -11.07 -5.60
CA SER A 66 -4.71 -10.93 -6.81
C SER A 66 -3.84 -12.17 -7.02
N THR A 67 -3.88 -12.74 -8.21
CA THR A 67 -3.05 -13.87 -8.64
C THR A 67 -1.71 -13.45 -9.25
N ALA A 68 -1.47 -12.13 -9.37
CA ALA A 68 -0.23 -11.60 -9.90
C ALA A 68 0.97 -12.06 -9.07
N GLU A 69 2.06 -12.42 -9.75
CA GLU A 69 3.30 -12.81 -9.11
C GLU A 69 3.88 -11.66 -8.26
N ASN A 70 4.46 -12.01 -7.12
CA ASN A 70 5.16 -11.10 -6.24
C ASN A 70 6.60 -11.58 -5.98
N HIS A 71 7.42 -10.70 -5.42
CA HIS A 71 8.72 -11.05 -4.83
C HIS A 71 8.82 -10.48 -3.41
N ARG A 72 9.64 -11.11 -2.58
CA ARG A 72 9.99 -10.66 -1.23
C ARG A 72 11.39 -10.06 -1.23
N TYR A 73 11.54 -8.97 -0.51
CA TYR A 73 12.80 -8.28 -0.31
C TYR A 73 13.03 -8.00 1.18
N GLU A 74 14.29 -7.85 1.54
CA GLU A 74 14.74 -7.43 2.86
C GLU A 74 15.57 -6.15 2.70
N ILE A 75 15.50 -5.27 3.70
CA ILE A 75 16.32 -4.07 3.80
C ILE A 75 17.09 -4.16 5.11
N ARG A 76 18.41 -4.03 5.02
CA ARG A 76 19.33 -4.13 6.16
C ARG A 76 20.16 -2.88 6.34
N GLU A 77 20.66 -2.67 7.55
CA GLU A 77 21.66 -1.65 7.87
C GLU A 77 23.07 -2.19 7.61
N LYS A 78 23.81 -1.57 6.66
CA LYS A 78 25.08 -2.11 6.13
C LYS A 78 26.14 -2.36 7.21
N SER A 79 26.17 -1.56 8.27
CA SER A 79 27.20 -1.64 9.32
C SER A 79 26.95 -2.72 10.37
N THR A 80 25.70 -3.18 10.52
CA THR A 80 25.32 -4.12 11.58
C THR A 80 24.72 -5.41 11.05
N ASP A 81 24.47 -5.47 9.75
CA ASP A 81 23.70 -6.52 9.07
C ASP A 81 22.27 -6.70 9.62
N ASP A 82 21.79 -5.75 10.44
CA ASP A 82 20.46 -5.82 11.03
C ASP A 82 19.37 -5.59 9.97
N VAL A 83 18.50 -6.60 9.81
CA VAL A 83 17.33 -6.49 8.94
C VAL A 83 16.28 -5.61 9.60
N VAL A 84 16.25 -4.35 9.16
CA VAL A 84 15.31 -3.34 9.66
C VAL A 84 13.91 -3.49 9.06
N LYS A 85 13.78 -4.18 7.92
CA LYS A 85 12.50 -4.39 7.24
C LYS A 85 12.53 -5.62 6.33
N THR A 86 11.43 -6.37 6.30
CA THR A 86 11.07 -7.27 5.19
C THR A 86 9.82 -6.76 4.48
N GLY A 87 9.65 -7.07 3.20
CA GLY A 87 8.49 -6.62 2.45
C GLY A 87 8.29 -7.36 1.14
N ILE A 88 7.11 -7.16 0.55
CA ILE A 88 6.71 -7.78 -0.71
C ILE A 88 6.31 -6.73 -1.75
N SER A 89 6.41 -7.11 -3.03
CA SER A 89 6.02 -6.27 -4.16
C SER A 89 5.54 -7.13 -5.33
N GLY A 90 4.51 -6.68 -6.04
CA GLY A 90 4.11 -7.23 -7.35
C GLY A 90 4.61 -6.42 -8.54
N GLN A 91 5.60 -5.55 -8.32
CA GLN A 91 6.25 -4.80 -9.41
C GLN A 91 7.25 -5.72 -10.12
N LYS A 92 7.40 -5.56 -11.44
CA LYS A 92 8.45 -6.25 -12.18
C LYS A 92 9.83 -5.86 -11.61
N LEU A 93 10.71 -6.86 -11.44
CA LEU A 93 12.10 -6.62 -11.05
C LEU A 93 12.84 -5.80 -12.11
N ASN A 94 13.83 -5.04 -11.68
CA ASN A 94 14.78 -4.38 -12.57
C ASN A 94 15.59 -5.43 -13.36
N LYS A 95 16.26 -5.01 -14.44
CA LYS A 95 17.11 -5.90 -15.25
C LYS A 95 18.23 -6.58 -14.43
N ASN A 96 18.71 -5.91 -13.39
CA ASN A 96 19.72 -6.43 -12.45
C ASN A 96 19.13 -7.35 -11.36
N GLY A 97 17.81 -7.60 -11.36
CA GLY A 97 17.14 -8.45 -10.38
C GLY A 97 16.74 -7.75 -9.08
N GLU A 98 16.99 -6.45 -8.93
CA GLU A 98 16.59 -5.68 -7.76
C GLU A 98 15.10 -5.31 -7.77
N SER A 99 14.56 -5.06 -6.58
CA SER A 99 13.19 -4.60 -6.37
C SER A 99 13.10 -3.07 -6.52
N PRO A 100 12.38 -2.52 -7.52
CA PRO A 100 12.19 -1.07 -7.63
C PRO A 100 11.57 -0.45 -6.37
N ARG A 101 10.66 -1.19 -5.73
CA ARG A 101 10.03 -0.81 -4.46
C ARG A 101 11.03 -0.71 -3.33
N ALA A 102 11.95 -1.67 -3.21
CA ALA A 102 12.95 -1.69 -2.16
C ALA A 102 13.97 -0.56 -2.37
N ASN A 103 14.45 -0.38 -3.59
CA ASN A 103 15.38 0.70 -3.95
C ASN A 103 14.78 2.08 -3.60
N LYS A 104 13.48 2.29 -3.87
CA LYS A 104 12.80 3.52 -3.48
C LYS A 104 12.78 3.76 -1.96
N GLN A 105 12.61 2.70 -1.16
CA GLN A 105 12.64 2.79 0.31
C GLN A 105 14.05 3.08 0.81
N VAL A 106 15.05 2.33 0.33
CA VAL A 106 16.47 2.52 0.65
C VAL A 106 16.91 3.93 0.30
N ASN A 107 16.68 4.40 -0.93
CA ASN A 107 17.09 5.74 -1.36
C ASN A 107 16.47 6.84 -0.49
N LYS A 108 15.19 6.69 -0.12
CA LYS A 108 14.53 7.65 0.80
C LYS A 108 15.18 7.64 2.18
N TRP A 109 15.52 6.47 2.71
CA TRP A 109 16.10 6.35 4.05
C TRP A 109 17.56 6.77 4.10
N ASN A 110 18.36 6.45 3.07
CA ASN A 110 19.74 6.89 2.91
C ASN A 110 19.82 8.40 2.74
N LYS A 111 18.93 9.00 1.93
CA LYS A 111 18.81 10.45 1.82
C LYS A 111 18.50 11.11 3.18
N LYS A 112 17.67 10.48 4.01
CA LYS A 112 17.37 10.98 5.37
C LYS A 112 18.56 10.81 6.32
N ALA A 113 19.33 9.74 6.17
CA ALA A 113 20.53 9.49 6.99
C ALA A 113 21.72 10.36 6.59
N GLY A 114 21.75 10.86 5.35
CA GLY A 114 22.87 11.64 4.80
C GLY A 114 24.00 10.79 4.22
N TYR A 115 23.88 9.46 4.23
CA TYR A 115 24.86 8.51 3.69
C TYR A 115 24.19 7.18 3.31
N GLU A 116 24.92 6.29 2.66
CA GLU A 116 24.47 4.93 2.31
C GLU A 116 24.37 4.04 3.56
N LYS A 117 23.35 4.26 4.37
CA LYS A 117 23.11 3.51 5.61
C LYS A 117 22.50 2.13 5.37
N TYR A 118 21.61 2.04 4.40
CA TYR A 118 20.78 0.87 4.13
C TYR A 118 21.02 0.32 2.73
N GLU A 119 20.80 -0.97 2.58
CA GLU A 119 20.77 -1.67 1.29
C GLU A 119 19.60 -2.66 1.25
N ALA A 120 19.21 -3.08 0.04
CA ALA A 120 18.11 -4.01 -0.16
C ALA A 120 18.52 -5.21 -1.00
N GLU A 121 17.93 -6.36 -0.70
CA GLU A 121 18.09 -7.58 -1.47
C GLU A 121 16.73 -8.25 -1.70
N VAL A 122 16.56 -8.84 -2.88
CA VAL A 122 15.41 -9.70 -3.20
C VAL A 122 15.72 -11.12 -2.74
N VAL A 123 15.11 -11.53 -1.63
CA VAL A 123 15.36 -12.83 -0.99
C VAL A 123 14.46 -13.96 -1.52
N GLU A 124 13.37 -13.63 -2.21
CA GLU A 124 12.45 -14.62 -2.79
C GLU A 124 11.74 -14.03 -4.02
N LYS A 125 11.62 -14.82 -5.08
CA LYS A 125 10.98 -14.44 -6.36
C LYS A 125 9.87 -15.43 -6.69
N GLY A 126 8.97 -15.11 -7.61
CA GLY A 126 8.00 -16.10 -8.07
C GLY A 126 6.86 -16.40 -7.10
N LEU A 127 6.59 -15.54 -6.11
CA LEU A 127 5.55 -15.80 -5.12
C LEU A 127 4.16 -15.77 -5.78
N PRO A 128 3.40 -16.88 -5.75
CA PRO A 128 2.15 -17.00 -6.48
C PRO A 128 1.04 -16.22 -5.79
N GLY A 129 0.62 -15.12 -6.39
CA GLY A 129 -0.46 -14.29 -5.87
C GLY A 129 -0.14 -13.57 -4.57
N ARG A 130 -1.05 -12.67 -4.20
CA ARG A 130 -0.89 -11.77 -3.06
C ARG A 130 -1.00 -12.50 -1.73
N ALA A 131 -1.87 -13.50 -1.62
CA ALA A 131 -2.07 -14.27 -0.40
C ALA A 131 -0.80 -15.03 0.02
N ALA A 132 -0.15 -15.73 -0.91
CA ALA A 132 1.11 -16.42 -0.63
C ALA A 132 2.21 -15.43 -0.24
N ALA A 133 2.30 -14.30 -0.94
CA ALA A 133 3.27 -13.26 -0.63
C ALA A 133 3.08 -12.67 0.77
N LEU A 134 1.83 -12.42 1.20
CA LEU A 134 1.53 -11.94 2.56
C LEU A 134 1.92 -12.98 3.62
N ASN A 135 1.68 -14.26 3.36
CA ASN A 135 2.12 -15.33 4.27
C ASN A 135 3.65 -15.39 4.36
N ALA A 136 4.35 -15.32 3.22
CA ALA A 136 5.80 -15.26 3.16
C ALA A 136 6.37 -14.04 3.93
N GLU A 137 5.76 -12.85 3.78
CA GLU A 137 6.13 -11.65 4.55
C GLU A 137 5.96 -11.86 6.07
N GLN A 138 4.85 -12.48 6.50
CA GLN A 138 4.58 -12.74 7.92
C GLN A 138 5.54 -13.77 8.51
N GLN A 139 5.79 -14.88 7.81
CA GLN A 139 6.75 -15.91 8.24
C GLN A 139 8.16 -15.33 8.34
N ALA A 140 8.58 -14.56 7.34
CA ALA A 140 9.88 -13.88 7.35
C ALA A 140 9.98 -12.90 8.52
N THR A 141 8.92 -12.12 8.79
CA THR A 141 8.87 -11.19 9.93
C THR A 141 9.09 -11.93 11.26
N ASN A 142 8.37 -13.03 11.49
CA ASN A 142 8.50 -13.83 12.70
C ASN A 142 9.91 -14.45 12.82
N ARG A 143 10.44 -15.01 11.71
CA ARG A 143 11.78 -15.60 11.64
C ARG A 143 12.87 -14.56 11.95
N LEU A 144 12.82 -13.41 11.30
CA LEU A 144 13.81 -12.33 11.47
C LEU A 144 13.79 -11.80 12.91
N LYS A 145 12.59 -11.65 13.50
CA LYS A 145 12.48 -11.24 14.90
C LYS A 145 13.08 -12.27 15.85
N LYS A 146 12.80 -13.56 15.63
CA LYS A 146 13.39 -14.67 16.41
C LYS A 146 14.92 -14.72 16.28
N ALA A 147 15.44 -14.36 15.10
CA ALA A 147 16.86 -14.25 14.84
C ALA A 147 17.52 -12.98 15.43
N GLY A 148 16.77 -12.15 16.17
CA GLY A 148 17.30 -10.98 16.86
C GLY A 148 17.29 -9.68 16.06
N ASN A 149 16.78 -9.68 14.82
CA ASN A 149 16.71 -8.46 14.02
C ASN A 149 15.72 -7.46 14.62
N SER A 150 16.04 -6.17 14.49
CA SER A 150 15.31 -5.09 15.11
C SER A 150 13.92 -4.90 14.48
N LEU A 151 13.83 -5.08 13.16
CA LEU A 151 12.64 -4.79 12.35
C LEU A 151 12.08 -3.38 12.61
N VAL A 152 12.93 -2.41 12.97
CA VAL A 152 12.53 -1.05 13.40
C VAL A 152 11.78 -0.24 12.33
N ARG A 153 11.88 -0.64 11.06
CA ARG A 153 11.19 0.00 9.92
C ARG A 153 10.00 -0.83 9.43
N GLN A 154 9.68 -1.93 10.10
CA GLN A 154 8.55 -2.78 9.75
C GLN A 154 7.22 -2.13 10.17
N GLN A 155 6.24 -2.12 9.26
CA GLN A 155 4.98 -1.39 9.46
C GLN A 155 3.74 -2.27 9.37
N LYS A 156 3.74 -3.28 8.47
CA LYS A 156 2.54 -4.04 8.13
C LYS A 156 2.47 -5.36 8.89
N ALA A 157 3.25 -6.36 8.47
CA ALA A 157 3.37 -7.61 9.20
C ALA A 157 4.16 -7.33 10.49
N LYS A 158 3.51 -7.46 11.66
CA LYS A 158 4.16 -7.35 12.96
C LYS A 158 4.53 -8.77 13.44
N PRO A 159 5.64 -8.93 14.17
CA PRO A 159 5.95 -10.20 14.81
C PRO A 159 4.78 -10.66 15.68
N GLN A 160 4.48 -11.95 15.64
CA GLN A 160 3.48 -12.61 16.48
C GLN A 160 4.13 -13.23 17.71
#